data_AF-A0A936AJ88-F1
#
_entry.id   AF-A0A936AJ88-F1
#
_cell.length_a   1.000
_cell.length_b   1.000
_cell.length_c   1.000
_cell.angle_alpha   90.00
_cell.angle_beta   90.00
_cell.angle_gamma   90.00
#
_symmetry.space_group_name_H-M   'P 1'
#
loop_
_entity.id
_entity.type
_entity.pdbx_description
1 polymer ?
#
loop_
_entity_poly.entity_id
_entity_poly.type
_entity_poly.pdbx_seq_one_letter_code
_entity_poly.pdbx_strand_id
1 'polypeptide(L)'
;MPRVILLNPFVKHYAGSVFDLNEAVYPSDWDVDERNLEKQSRFANKIYLLPDAGNGRSAELPVQDTMLCSEEIFININIKNGPCRITAVKEHPIDPETIQLITERFLKVQLEGTLFPFNNNILLLSTGEKKFDTIEIYDSLSNQKIQQFDGFSDTKTINFQEAYPGFYRVLFFNSQMPVLELSLFKNFPLVVSPIKYTNRFQCIPTVW
;
A
#
# COMPACT_ATOMS: atom_id res chain seq x y z
N MET A 1 -5.58 -8.47 -12.35
CA MET A 1 -4.82 -7.37 -11.72
C MET A 1 -3.60 -7.11 -12.57
N PRO A 2 -3.55 -6.02 -13.36
CA PRO A 2 -2.36 -5.65 -14.10
C PRO A 2 -1.19 -5.30 -13.16
N ARG A 3 0.00 -5.75 -13.53
CA ARG A 3 1.26 -5.28 -12.93
C ARG A 3 1.78 -4.10 -13.74
N VAL A 4 1.97 -2.97 -13.09
CA VAL A 4 2.40 -1.72 -13.73
C VAL A 4 3.67 -1.19 -13.11
N ILE A 5 4.49 -0.55 -13.93
CA ILE A 5 5.68 0.21 -13.53
C ILE A 5 5.34 1.69 -13.69
N LEU A 6 5.73 2.48 -12.69
CA LEU A 6 5.62 3.92 -12.73
C LEU A 6 6.73 4.54 -13.58
N LEU A 7 6.40 5.31 -14.60
CA LEU A 7 7.38 5.94 -15.50
C LEU A 7 7.95 7.25 -14.93
N ASN A 8 7.09 8.04 -14.28
CA ASN A 8 7.42 9.34 -13.70
C ASN A 8 7.19 9.30 -12.18
N PRO A 9 7.99 9.98 -11.34
CA PRO A 9 7.70 10.05 -9.91
C PRO A 9 6.26 10.52 -9.66
N PHE A 10 5.56 9.84 -8.77
CA PHE A 10 4.15 10.11 -8.48
C PHE A 10 3.92 10.17 -6.98
N VAL A 11 3.60 11.36 -6.49
CA VAL A 11 3.42 11.67 -5.07
C VAL A 11 4.65 11.24 -4.25
N LYS A 12 4.58 10.15 -3.47
CA LYS A 12 5.68 9.63 -2.63
C LYS A 12 6.29 8.34 -3.20
N HIS A 13 5.94 7.97 -4.43
CA HIS A 13 6.50 6.82 -5.13
C HIS A 13 7.50 7.30 -6.18
N TYR A 14 8.70 6.72 -6.19
CA TYR A 14 9.72 7.05 -7.19
C TYR A 14 9.42 6.39 -8.53
N ALA A 15 9.98 6.94 -9.60
CA ALA A 15 9.97 6.30 -10.92
C ALA A 15 10.58 4.90 -10.85
N GLY A 16 9.89 3.94 -11.45
CA GLY A 16 10.23 2.52 -11.46
C GLY A 16 9.62 1.71 -10.33
N SER A 17 8.81 2.33 -9.46
CA SER A 17 7.97 1.60 -8.51
C SER A 17 7.02 0.65 -9.26
N VAL A 18 6.85 -0.55 -8.75
CA VAL A 18 5.98 -1.58 -9.33
C VAL A 18 4.76 -1.79 -8.45
N PHE A 19 3.58 -1.92 -9.08
CA PHE A 19 2.30 -2.12 -8.39
C PHE A 19 1.50 -3.22 -9.10
N ASP A 20 0.83 -4.06 -8.32
CA ASP A 20 -0.31 -4.84 -8.79
C ASP A 20 -1.57 -4.04 -8.46
N LEU A 21 -2.39 -3.70 -9.46
CA LEU A 21 -3.57 -2.84 -9.33
C LEU A 21 -4.81 -3.49 -9.92
N ASN A 22 -5.99 -2.92 -9.65
CA ASN A 22 -7.22 -3.25 -10.36
C ASN A 22 -7.17 -2.73 -11.81
N GLU A 23 -8.07 -3.23 -12.66
CA GLU A 23 -8.19 -2.77 -14.04
C GLU A 23 -8.42 -1.26 -14.11
N ALA A 24 -7.84 -0.61 -15.11
CA ALA A 24 -7.96 0.83 -15.29
C ALA A 24 -9.42 1.22 -15.60
N VAL A 25 -9.92 2.21 -14.88
CA VAL A 25 -11.28 2.75 -14.99
C VAL A 25 -11.27 4.14 -15.62
N TYR A 26 -12.46 4.66 -15.93
CA TYR A 26 -12.60 6.07 -16.29
C TYR A 26 -12.44 6.96 -15.05
N PRO A 27 -11.94 8.20 -15.19
CA PRO A 27 -11.83 9.15 -14.07
C PRO A 27 -13.15 9.37 -13.35
N SER A 28 -13.11 9.69 -12.05
CA SER A 28 -14.31 9.93 -11.23
C SER A 28 -15.23 11.03 -11.79
N ASP A 29 -14.63 12.01 -12.46
CA ASP A 29 -15.31 13.21 -12.95
C ASP A 29 -15.92 13.01 -14.35
N TRP A 30 -15.92 11.77 -14.86
CA TRP A 30 -16.42 11.46 -16.19
C TRP A 30 -17.93 11.18 -16.17
N ASP A 31 -18.69 11.99 -16.90
CA ASP A 31 -20.13 11.80 -17.07
C ASP A 31 -20.36 10.62 -18.02
N VAL A 32 -20.95 9.54 -17.52
CA VAL A 32 -21.15 8.28 -18.25
C VAL A 32 -22.37 8.40 -19.19
N ASP A 33 -22.32 9.32 -20.16
CA ASP A 33 -23.26 9.30 -21.29
C ASP A 33 -22.76 8.27 -22.30
N GLU A 34 -23.54 7.19 -22.49
CA GLU A 34 -23.22 6.07 -23.39
C GLU A 34 -22.93 6.53 -24.83
N ARG A 35 -23.48 7.66 -25.27
CA ARG A 35 -23.28 8.21 -26.63
C ARG A 35 -21.91 8.84 -26.83
N ASN A 36 -21.22 9.19 -25.74
CA ASN A 36 -19.87 9.74 -25.77
C ASN A 36 -18.79 8.63 -25.79
N LEU A 37 -19.10 7.44 -25.29
CA LEU A 37 -18.17 6.29 -25.25
C LEU A 37 -17.67 5.87 -26.64
N GLU A 38 -18.54 5.81 -27.64
CA GLU A 38 -18.17 5.41 -29.01
C GLU A 38 -17.26 6.42 -29.72
N LYS A 39 -17.48 7.72 -29.50
CA LYS A 39 -16.70 8.78 -30.14
C LYS A 39 -15.37 9.06 -29.42
N GLN A 40 -15.29 8.76 -28.12
CA GLN A 40 -14.16 9.08 -27.26
C GLN A 40 -13.27 7.88 -26.91
N SER A 41 -13.63 6.65 -27.32
CA SER A 41 -12.80 5.45 -27.15
C SER A 41 -11.34 5.61 -27.63
N ARG A 42 -11.07 6.55 -28.54
CA ARG A 42 -9.71 6.85 -29.04
C ARG A 42 -8.92 7.90 -28.23
N PHE A 43 -9.55 8.63 -27.32
CA PHE A 43 -8.95 9.76 -26.58
C PHE A 43 -9.14 9.69 -25.06
N ALA A 44 -9.77 8.65 -24.52
CA ALA A 44 -10.07 8.58 -23.10
C ALA A 44 -8.83 8.23 -22.25
N ASN A 45 -8.42 9.18 -21.40
CA ASN A 45 -7.39 8.99 -20.40
C ASN A 45 -7.94 8.14 -19.24
N LYS A 46 -7.74 6.82 -19.33
CA LYS A 46 -8.02 5.91 -18.20
C LYS A 46 -7.06 6.16 -17.04
N ILE A 47 -7.50 5.80 -15.85
CA ILE A 47 -6.74 5.89 -14.61
C ILE A 47 -6.72 4.55 -13.88
N TYR A 48 -5.64 4.29 -13.14
CA TYR A 48 -5.63 3.30 -12.08
C TYR A 48 -6.02 3.97 -10.77
N LEU A 49 -6.83 3.28 -9.96
CA LEU A 49 -7.07 3.68 -8.57
C LEU A 49 -5.96 3.11 -7.70
N LEU A 50 -5.11 3.99 -7.17
CA LEU A 50 -4.05 3.64 -6.24
C LEU A 50 -4.61 3.79 -4.81
N PRO A 51 -4.75 2.70 -4.02
CA PRO A 51 -5.32 2.79 -2.67
C PRO A 51 -4.51 3.67 -1.72
N ASP A 52 -3.20 3.80 -1.97
CA ASP A 52 -2.30 4.57 -1.16
C ASP A 52 -1.15 5.20 -1.97
N ALA A 53 -1.16 6.52 -2.07
CA ALA A 53 -0.11 7.32 -2.70
C ALA A 53 1.15 7.52 -1.83
N GLY A 54 1.24 6.82 -0.69
CA GLY A 54 2.35 6.84 0.26
C GLY A 54 2.10 7.68 1.51
N ASN A 55 0.86 8.10 1.75
CA ASN A 55 0.41 8.83 2.94
C ASN A 55 -0.95 8.33 3.47
N GLY A 56 -1.34 7.10 3.13
CA GLY A 56 -2.60 6.48 3.50
C GLY A 56 -3.82 7.06 2.78
N ARG A 57 -3.62 7.83 1.70
CA ARG A 57 -4.71 8.37 0.89
C ARG A 57 -4.69 7.78 -0.51
N SER A 58 -5.87 7.47 -1.02
CA SER A 58 -6.02 7.04 -2.40
C SER A 58 -5.71 8.17 -3.37
N ALA A 59 -5.23 7.80 -4.56
CA ALA A 59 -4.96 8.73 -5.64
C ALA A 59 -5.32 8.11 -6.99
N GLU A 60 -5.69 8.97 -7.93
CA GLU A 60 -5.88 8.58 -9.33
C GLU A 60 -4.53 8.62 -10.05
N LEU A 61 -4.04 7.45 -10.48
CA LEU A 61 -2.78 7.31 -11.21
C LEU A 61 -3.07 7.25 -12.71
N PRO A 62 -2.64 8.23 -13.52
CA PRO A 62 -2.87 8.22 -14.96
C PRO A 62 -2.18 7.03 -15.64
N VAL A 63 -2.89 6.34 -16.54
CA VAL A 63 -2.31 5.20 -17.29
C VAL A 63 -1.09 5.64 -18.12
N GLN A 64 -1.10 6.87 -18.65
CA GLN A 64 0.01 7.44 -19.43
C GLN A 64 1.33 7.56 -18.65
N ASP A 65 1.26 7.65 -17.32
CA ASP A 65 2.44 7.72 -16.43
C ASP A 65 2.91 6.32 -16.02
N THR A 66 2.33 5.28 -16.60
CA THR A 66 2.62 3.89 -16.27
C THR A 66 2.93 3.07 -17.52
N MET A 67 3.52 1.89 -17.30
CA MET A 67 3.78 0.91 -18.34
C MET A 67 3.51 -0.49 -17.77
N LEU A 68 2.99 -1.39 -18.60
CA LEU A 68 2.79 -2.78 -18.20
C LEU A 68 4.14 -3.46 -17.92
N CYS A 69 4.19 -4.20 -16.81
CA CYS A 69 5.37 -4.92 -16.35
C CYS A 69 5.23 -6.39 -16.70
N SER A 70 6.21 -6.96 -17.40
CA SER A 70 6.24 -8.41 -17.61
C SER A 70 6.56 -9.13 -16.30
N GLU A 71 5.83 -10.20 -15.99
CA GLU A 71 6.12 -11.07 -14.86
C GLU A 71 7.50 -11.75 -14.98
N GLU A 72 8.00 -11.89 -16.21
CA GLU A 72 9.29 -12.52 -16.52
C GLU A 72 10.47 -11.84 -15.83
N ILE A 73 10.34 -10.54 -15.53
CA ILE A 73 11.34 -9.74 -14.81
C ILE A 73 11.65 -10.34 -13.42
N PHE A 74 10.71 -11.09 -12.84
CA PHE A 74 10.79 -11.62 -11.48
C PHE A 74 10.97 -13.15 -11.40
N ILE A 75 11.18 -13.85 -12.52
CA ILE A 75 11.17 -15.34 -12.59
C ILE A 75 12.14 -16.03 -11.60
N ASN A 76 13.19 -15.36 -11.13
CA ASN A 76 14.13 -15.89 -10.15
C ASN A 76 14.27 -15.02 -8.90
N ILE A 77 13.25 -14.19 -8.63
CA ILE A 77 13.25 -13.23 -7.54
C ILE A 77 12.08 -13.53 -6.63
N ASN A 78 12.36 -13.76 -5.36
CA ASN A 78 11.29 -13.85 -4.38
C ASN A 78 10.64 -12.48 -4.19
N ILE A 79 9.50 -12.27 -4.84
CA ILE A 79 8.74 -11.00 -4.79
C ILE A 79 8.29 -10.64 -3.37
N LYS A 80 8.22 -11.60 -2.45
CA LYS A 80 7.85 -11.34 -1.04
C LYS A 80 8.98 -10.69 -0.23
N ASN A 81 10.20 -10.64 -0.75
CA ASN A 81 11.34 -10.05 -0.04
C ASN A 81 11.42 -8.52 -0.16
N GLY A 82 10.48 -7.87 -0.85
CA GLY A 82 10.44 -6.42 -0.89
C GLY A 82 10.08 -5.81 0.47
N PRO A 83 10.54 -4.59 0.77
CA PRO A 83 10.35 -3.97 2.07
C PRO A 83 8.88 -3.61 2.33
N CYS A 84 8.51 -3.61 3.61
CA CYS A 84 7.19 -3.20 4.09
C CYS A 84 7.32 -1.88 4.86
N ARG A 85 6.45 -0.91 4.55
CA ARG A 85 6.43 0.39 5.22
C ARG A 85 5.03 0.74 5.70
N ILE A 86 4.99 1.52 6.78
CA ILE A 86 3.77 2.22 7.20
C ILE A 86 3.75 3.58 6.51
N THR A 87 2.64 3.90 5.89
CA THR A 87 2.43 5.13 5.12
C THR A 87 1.52 6.11 5.85
N ALA A 88 0.64 5.61 6.71
CA ALA A 88 -0.19 6.45 7.58
C ALA A 88 -0.61 5.73 8.85
N VAL A 89 -0.89 6.54 9.86
CA VAL A 89 -1.54 6.15 11.11
C VAL A 89 -2.76 7.05 11.26
N LYS A 90 -3.93 6.46 11.38
CA LYS A 90 -5.20 7.16 11.55
C LYS A 90 -5.86 6.67 12.84
N GLU A 91 -6.15 7.60 13.72
CA GLU A 91 -6.96 7.34 14.90
C GLU A 91 -8.42 7.62 14.56
N HIS A 92 -9.30 6.71 14.97
CA HIS A 92 -10.74 6.88 14.83
C HIS A 92 -11.26 7.37 16.19
N PRO A 93 -11.53 8.68 16.35
CA PRO A 93 -11.99 9.21 17.62
C PRO A 93 -13.34 8.59 17.97
N ILE A 94 -13.42 8.06 19.18
CA ILE A 94 -14.64 7.46 19.73
C ILE A 94 -15.64 8.56 20.16
N ASP A 95 -15.14 9.78 20.44
CA ASP A 95 -15.94 10.98 20.72
C ASP A 95 -15.16 12.29 20.46
N PRO A 96 -15.83 13.43 20.13
CA PRO A 96 -15.18 14.72 19.90
C PRO A 96 -14.41 15.29 21.10
N GLU A 97 -14.84 14.99 22.33
CA GLU A 97 -14.17 15.46 23.56
C GLU A 97 -12.86 14.72 23.85
N THR A 98 -12.68 13.51 23.32
CA THR A 98 -11.46 12.70 23.52
C THR A 98 -10.32 13.11 22.57
N ILE A 99 -10.61 13.89 21.53
CA ILE A 99 -9.68 14.27 20.45
C ILE A 99 -8.43 15.00 20.99
N GLN A 100 -8.56 15.81 22.05
CA GLN A 100 -7.41 16.55 22.60
C GLN A 100 -6.37 15.66 23.29
N LEU A 101 -6.75 14.46 23.77
CA LEU A 101 -5.87 13.58 24.55
C LEU A 101 -5.06 12.59 23.71
N ILE A 102 -5.44 12.34 22.45
CA ILE A 102 -4.80 11.28 21.64
C ILE A 102 -3.65 11.81 20.76
N THR A 103 -3.39 13.11 20.76
CA THR A 103 -2.40 13.71 19.83
C THR A 103 -0.93 13.48 20.21
N GLU A 104 -0.61 12.77 21.30
CA GLU A 104 0.78 12.54 21.70
C GLU A 104 1.10 11.08 22.07
N ARG A 105 1.81 10.39 21.16
CA ARG A 105 2.72 9.24 21.44
C ARG A 105 2.11 7.85 21.70
N PHE A 106 1.05 7.43 21.01
CA PHE A 106 0.36 6.17 21.36
C PHE A 106 0.90 4.88 20.74
N LEU A 107 1.60 4.95 19.61
CA LEU A 107 2.11 3.76 18.93
C LEU A 107 3.58 3.98 18.58
N LYS A 108 4.48 3.26 19.26
CA LYS A 108 5.84 3.11 18.77
C LYS A 108 5.83 1.93 17.80
N VAL A 109 5.79 2.24 16.51
CA VAL A 109 6.11 1.25 15.49
C VAL A 109 7.61 1.27 15.34
N GLN A 110 8.25 0.16 15.73
CA GLN A 110 9.62 -0.09 15.39
C GLN A 110 9.63 -1.11 14.26
N LEU A 111 10.26 -0.75 13.15
CA LEU A 111 10.65 -1.71 12.15
C LEU A 111 11.83 -2.49 12.77
N GLU A 112 11.70 -3.81 12.93
CA GLU A 112 12.73 -4.64 13.55
C GLU A 112 13.88 -4.90 12.56
N GLY A 113 14.94 -4.08 12.64
CA GLY A 113 16.11 -4.22 11.76
C GLY A 113 16.96 -2.96 11.70
N THR A 114 17.99 -2.90 12.53
CA THR A 114 19.00 -1.82 12.52
C THR A 114 20.05 -1.99 11.41
N LEU A 115 19.93 -3.04 10.59
CA LEU A 115 20.89 -3.40 9.55
C LEU A 115 20.22 -3.38 8.18
N PHE A 116 20.67 -2.43 7.36
CA PHE A 116 20.45 -2.43 5.92
C PHE A 116 20.93 -3.75 5.30
N PRO A 117 20.21 -4.40 4.36
CA PRO A 117 18.88 -4.10 3.83
C PRO A 117 17.74 -4.93 4.48
N PHE A 118 17.89 -5.38 5.73
CA PHE A 118 17.12 -6.50 6.30
C PHE A 118 15.94 -6.13 7.20
N ASN A 119 15.46 -4.88 7.21
CA ASN A 119 14.27 -4.55 7.98
C ASN A 119 13.01 -5.00 7.22
N ASN A 120 12.79 -6.31 7.26
CA ASN A 120 12.10 -7.10 6.24
C ASN A 120 10.78 -7.63 6.78
N ASN A 121 9.74 -6.82 6.65
CA ASN A 121 8.35 -7.26 6.78
C ASN A 121 7.85 -7.53 8.20
N ILE A 122 8.62 -7.22 9.24
CA ILE A 122 8.18 -7.40 10.61
C ILE A 122 7.88 -6.03 11.22
N LEU A 123 6.65 -5.85 11.68
CA LEU A 123 6.22 -4.71 12.45
C LEU A 123 6.17 -5.07 13.93
N LEU A 124 7.01 -4.42 14.73
CA LEU A 124 6.87 -4.44 16.17
C LEU A 124 5.97 -3.28 16.60
N LEU A 125 4.81 -3.63 17.12
CA LEU A 125 3.84 -2.70 17.68
C LEU A 125 4.00 -2.67 19.19
N SER A 126 4.19 -1.48 19.76
CA SER A 126 4.09 -1.26 21.21
C SER A 126 3.00 -0.24 21.50
N THR A 127 2.05 -0.65 22.34
CA THR A 127 0.83 0.12 22.66
C THR A 127 0.87 0.75 24.06
N GLY A 128 1.99 0.59 24.77
CA GLY A 128 2.13 1.07 26.14
C GLY A 128 1.11 0.40 27.04
N GLU A 129 0.19 1.19 27.61
CA GLU A 129 -0.86 0.73 28.53
C GLU A 129 -2.22 0.48 27.83
N LYS A 130 -2.34 0.83 26.54
CA LYS A 130 -3.60 0.67 25.81
C LYS A 130 -3.81 -0.79 25.39
N LYS A 131 -5.00 -1.29 25.67
CA LYS A 131 -5.45 -2.62 25.26
C LYS A 131 -6.36 -2.52 24.04
N PHE A 132 -6.18 -3.47 23.13
CA PHE A 132 -7.02 -3.71 21.98
C PHE A 132 -7.62 -5.11 22.08
N ASP A 133 -8.92 -5.21 21.82
CA ASP A 133 -9.62 -6.50 21.85
C ASP A 133 -9.29 -7.34 20.63
N THR A 134 -9.13 -6.71 19.47
CA THR A 134 -8.89 -7.42 18.21
C THR A 134 -8.04 -6.56 17.26
N ILE A 135 -7.17 -7.22 16.52
CA ILE A 135 -6.43 -6.64 15.38
C ILE A 135 -6.82 -7.42 14.14
N GLU A 136 -7.20 -6.73 13.08
CA GLU A 136 -7.51 -7.32 11.79
C GLU A 136 -6.66 -6.72 10.67
N ILE A 137 -6.20 -7.56 9.75
CA ILE A 137 -5.41 -7.17 8.59
C ILE A 137 -6.22 -7.42 7.34
N TYR A 138 -6.31 -6.43 6.47
CA TYR A 138 -7.01 -6.51 5.19
C TYR A 138 -6.10 -6.16 4.02
N ASP A 139 -6.33 -6.82 2.89
CA ASP A 139 -5.86 -6.38 1.58
C ASP A 139 -6.71 -5.20 1.11
N SER A 140 -6.08 -4.08 0.79
CA SER A 140 -6.81 -2.84 0.48
C SER A 140 -7.43 -2.83 -0.92
N LEU A 141 -6.96 -3.69 -1.85
CA LEU A 141 -7.49 -3.74 -3.22
C LEU A 141 -8.75 -4.60 -3.33
N SER A 142 -8.73 -5.75 -2.65
CA SER A 142 -9.81 -6.73 -2.62
C SER A 142 -10.76 -6.55 -1.43
N ASN A 143 -10.36 -5.72 -0.45
CA ASN A 143 -11.08 -5.53 0.81
C ASN A 143 -11.26 -6.84 1.62
N GLN A 144 -10.42 -7.85 1.35
CA GLN A 144 -10.50 -9.16 1.98
C GLN A 144 -9.70 -9.18 3.29
N LYS A 145 -10.28 -9.76 4.35
CA LYS A 145 -9.56 -10.03 5.59
C LYS A 145 -8.53 -11.13 5.38
N ILE A 146 -7.27 -10.84 5.70
CA ILE A 146 -6.14 -11.76 5.58
C ILE A 146 -5.87 -12.45 6.91
N GLN A 147 -5.90 -11.69 8.01
CA GLN A 147 -5.51 -12.20 9.32
C GLN A 147 -6.27 -11.48 10.43
N GLN A 148 -6.44 -12.17 11.55
CA GLN A 148 -7.01 -11.64 12.79
C GLN A 148 -6.18 -12.11 13.98
N PHE A 149 -6.06 -11.24 14.99
CA PHE A 149 -5.48 -11.57 16.28
C PHE A 149 -6.42 -11.10 17.39
N ASP A 150 -6.66 -11.96 18.36
CA ASP A 150 -7.44 -11.61 19.55
C ASP A 150 -6.50 -11.16 20.67
N GLY A 151 -6.88 -10.08 21.36
CA GLY A 151 -6.25 -9.58 22.58
C GLY A 151 -4.82 -9.05 22.40
N PHE A 152 -4.62 -7.78 22.73
CA PHE A 152 -3.32 -7.13 22.68
C PHE A 152 -3.19 -6.06 23.76
N SER A 153 -2.14 -6.08 24.60
CA SER A 153 -1.92 -5.08 25.66
C SER A 153 -0.58 -4.35 25.63
N ASP A 154 0.52 -5.04 25.31
CA ASP A 154 1.87 -4.49 25.56
C ASP A 154 2.69 -4.38 24.26
N THR A 155 3.17 -5.52 23.75
CA THR A 155 3.88 -5.63 22.47
C THR A 155 3.32 -6.75 21.58
N LYS A 156 3.22 -6.48 20.28
CA LYS A 156 2.76 -7.46 19.28
C LYS A 156 3.60 -7.33 18.04
N THR A 157 4.02 -8.48 17.54
CA THR A 157 4.73 -8.59 16.28
C THR A 157 3.74 -8.99 15.18
N ILE A 158 3.67 -8.20 14.12
CA ILE A 158 2.94 -8.54 12.89
C ILE A 158 3.97 -8.84 11.80
N ASN A 159 3.87 -10.02 11.19
CA ASN A 159 4.82 -10.48 10.19
C ASN A 159 4.18 -10.54 8.79
N PHE A 160 4.71 -9.73 7.87
CA PHE A 160 4.36 -9.66 6.45
C PHE A 160 5.35 -10.41 5.55
N GLN A 161 6.27 -11.21 6.10
CA GLN A 161 7.32 -11.90 5.32
C GLN A 161 6.72 -12.81 4.24
N GLU A 162 5.60 -13.46 4.55
CA GLU A 162 4.88 -14.30 3.60
C GLU A 162 3.82 -13.56 2.75
N ALA A 163 3.61 -12.28 3.02
CA ALA A 163 2.66 -11.45 2.26
C ALA A 163 3.24 -11.08 0.89
N TYR A 164 2.37 -10.98 -0.12
CA TYR A 164 2.75 -10.49 -1.45
C TYR A 164 2.97 -8.97 -1.43
N PRO A 165 3.73 -8.39 -2.36
CA PRO A 165 3.71 -6.94 -2.57
C PRO A 165 2.28 -6.42 -2.76
N GLY A 166 1.94 -5.28 -2.16
CA GLY A 166 0.58 -4.78 -2.19
C GLY A 166 0.28 -3.72 -1.12
N PHE A 167 -1.01 -3.40 -1.02
CA PHE A 167 -1.54 -2.40 -0.10
C PHE A 167 -2.32 -3.09 1.00
N TYR A 168 -1.99 -2.77 2.25
CA TYR A 168 -2.62 -3.39 3.40
C TYR A 168 -3.13 -2.33 4.37
N ARG A 169 -4.19 -2.67 5.09
CA ARG A 169 -4.65 -1.90 6.25
C ARG A 169 -4.72 -2.81 7.48
N VAL A 170 -4.27 -2.28 8.62
CA VAL A 170 -4.36 -2.96 9.91
C VAL A 170 -5.31 -2.15 10.78
N LEU A 171 -6.43 -2.76 11.17
CA LEU A 171 -7.46 -2.15 12.00
C LEU A 171 -7.37 -2.72 13.41
N PHE A 172 -7.46 -1.83 14.39
CA PHE A 172 -7.47 -2.18 15.80
C PHE A 172 -8.85 -1.86 16.36
N PHE A 173 -9.40 -2.78 17.13
CA PHE A 173 -10.76 -2.71 17.64
C PHE A 173 -10.81 -2.75 19.16
N ASN A 174 -11.74 -1.99 19.72
CA ASN A 174 -12.23 -2.10 21.09
C ASN A 174 -13.75 -2.20 21.06
N SER A 175 -14.30 -3.23 21.69
CA SER A 175 -15.74 -3.49 21.74
C SER A 175 -16.39 -3.43 20.34
N GLN A 176 -15.72 -4.03 19.35
CA GLN A 176 -16.10 -4.05 17.92
C GLN A 176 -16.02 -2.71 17.16
N MET A 177 -15.60 -1.63 17.81
CA MET A 177 -15.41 -0.33 17.16
C MET A 177 -13.95 -0.15 16.73
N PRO A 178 -13.66 0.26 15.48
CA PRO A 178 -12.31 0.56 15.06
C PRO A 178 -11.83 1.84 15.77
N VAL A 179 -10.65 1.78 16.37
CA VAL A 179 -10.06 2.87 17.16
C VAL A 179 -8.75 3.37 16.58
N LEU A 180 -8.04 2.51 15.84
CA LEU A 180 -6.79 2.83 15.17
C LEU A 180 -6.73 2.08 13.85
N GLU A 181 -6.13 2.73 12.86
CA GLU A 181 -5.88 2.19 11.54
C GLU A 181 -4.45 2.52 11.11
N LEU A 182 -3.74 1.52 10.61
CA LEU A 182 -2.46 1.68 9.94
C LEU A 182 -2.65 1.39 8.46
N SER A 183 -2.14 2.28 7.62
CA SER A 183 -1.98 2.02 6.19
C SER A 183 -0.56 1.55 5.94
N LEU A 184 -0.42 0.47 5.17
CA LEU A 184 0.87 -0.12 4.85
C LEU A 184 0.99 -0.35 3.36
N PHE A 185 2.23 -0.21 2.89
CA PHE A 185 2.60 -0.57 1.54
C PHE A 185 3.78 -1.55 1.60
N LYS A 186 3.61 -2.71 0.97
CA LYS A 186 4.68 -3.67 0.75
C LYS A 186 5.15 -3.60 -0.69
N ASN A 187 6.40 -3.22 -0.87
CA ASN A 187 6.98 -3.00 -2.17
C ASN A 187 7.38 -4.31 -2.84
N PHE A 188 7.55 -4.25 -4.17
CA PHE A 188 8.35 -5.23 -4.87
C PHE A 188 9.84 -5.08 -4.50
N PRO A 189 10.63 -6.16 -4.57
CA PRO A 189 12.06 -6.13 -4.23
C PRO A 189 12.92 -5.44 -5.29
N LEU A 190 12.34 -5.02 -6.42
CA LEU A 190 13.04 -4.31 -7.49
C LEU A 190 12.34 -3.01 -7.86
N VAL A 191 13.17 -2.02 -8.22
CA VAL A 191 12.81 -0.87 -9.04
C VAL A 191 13.11 -1.22 -10.48
N VAL A 192 12.13 -1.01 -11.36
CA VAL A 192 12.21 -1.41 -12.77
C VAL A 192 12.13 -0.17 -13.64
N SER A 193 13.04 0.01 -14.59
CA SER A 193 12.94 1.10 -15.56
C SER A 193 13.17 0.61 -16.99
N PRO A 194 12.46 1.15 -17.98
CA PRO A 194 12.68 0.78 -19.37
C PRO A 194 14.05 1.28 -19.85
N ILE A 195 14.76 0.44 -20.61
CA ILE A 195 15.96 0.87 -21.31
C ILE A 195 15.51 1.54 -22.62
N LYS A 196 15.91 2.82 -22.80
CA LYS A 196 15.54 3.61 -23.98
C LYS A 196 15.81 2.85 -25.27
N TYR A 197 14.84 2.90 -26.19
CA TYR A 197 14.91 2.29 -27.53
C TYR A 197 15.01 0.75 -27.55
N THR A 198 14.62 0.08 -26.47
CA THR A 198 14.57 -1.40 -26.42
C THR A 198 13.31 -1.87 -25.70
N ASN A 199 12.94 -3.14 -25.91
CA ASN A 199 11.90 -3.83 -25.12
C ASN A 199 12.46 -4.44 -23.82
N ARG A 200 13.62 -3.98 -23.36
CA ARG A 200 14.30 -4.50 -22.18
C ARG A 200 14.15 -3.55 -21.00
N PHE A 201 14.22 -4.14 -19.80
CA PHE A 201 14.18 -3.40 -18.55
C PHE A 201 15.53 -3.48 -17.86
N GLN A 202 15.90 -2.40 -17.16
CA GLN A 202 16.95 -2.42 -16.16
C GLN A 202 16.30 -2.49 -14.78
N CYS A 203 16.84 -3.33 -13.91
CA CYS A 203 16.32 -3.55 -12.57
C CYS A 203 17.41 -3.25 -11.55
N ILE A 204 17.05 -2.56 -10.48
CA ILE A 204 17.89 -2.38 -9.30
C ILE A 204 17.11 -2.83 -8.07
N PRO A 205 17.78 -3.32 -7.00
CA PRO A 205 17.10 -3.61 -5.75
C PRO A 205 16.34 -2.38 -5.25
N THR A 206 15.14 -2.61 -4.74
CA THR A 206 14.38 -1.58 -4.04
C THR A 206 15.14 -1.19 -2.78
N VAL A 207 15.65 0.04 -2.76
CA VAL A 207 16.28 0.65 -1.59
C VAL A 207 15.37 1.76 -1.08
N TRP A 208 14.98 1.68 0.19
CA TRP A 208 14.27 2.73 0.91
C TRP A 208 14.99 3.02 2.22
#